data_AF-A0A429BSR9-F1
#
_entry.id   AF-A0A429BSR9-F1
#
_cell.length_a   1.000
_cell.length_b   1.000
_cell.length_c   1.000
_cell.angle_alpha   90.00
_cell.angle_beta   90.00
_cell.angle_gamma   90.00
#
_symmetry.space_group_name_H-M   'P 1'
#
loop_
_entity.id
_entity.type
_entity.pdbx_description
1 polymer ?
#
loop_
_entity_poly.entity_id
_entity_poly.type
_entity_poly.pdbx_seq_one_letter_code
_entity_poly.pdbx_strand_id
1 'polypeptide(L)' 'MTTLDPRTASPQRVFIGKNPDKSSAVTLADGKGAPRIVMRVDQDGNPQIRFLNAKGKVTRTIKG' A
#
# COMPACT_ATOMS: atom_id res chain seq x y z
N MET A 1 -28.73 12.15 6.82
CA MET A 1 -27.41 12.00 7.44
C MET A 1 -27.24 10.52 7.74
N THR A 2 -26.68 9.76 6.80
CA THR A 2 -26.64 8.28 6.87
C THR A 2 -25.61 7.85 7.90
N THR A 3 -26.05 7.20 8.97
CA THR A 3 -25.20 6.58 9.98
C THR A 3 -24.23 5.61 9.30
N LEU A 4 -22.92 5.83 9.44
CA LEU A 4 -21.91 4.85 9.03
C LEU A 4 -22.06 3.61 9.93
N ASP A 5 -22.73 2.56 9.42
CA ASP A 5 -22.70 1.24 10.08
C ASP A 5 -21.24 0.74 10.06
N PRO A 6 -20.62 0.45 11.23
CA PRO A 6 -19.24 -0.03 11.29
C PRO A 6 -19.03 -1.37 10.56
N ARG A 7 -20.09 -2.11 10.23
CA ARG A 7 -20.04 -3.31 9.38
C ARG A 7 -19.90 -3.00 7.88
N THR A 8 -20.01 -1.73 7.48
CA THR A 8 -19.98 -1.27 6.08
C THR A 8 -18.76 -0.40 5.78
N ALA A 9 -17.79 -0.29 6.70
CA ALA A 9 -16.57 0.46 6.45
C ALA A 9 -15.83 -0.15 5.26
N SER A 10 -15.72 0.61 4.16
CA SER A 10 -14.99 0.16 2.98
C SER A 10 -13.53 -0.07 3.35
N PRO A 11 -12.89 -1.16 2.86
CA PRO A 11 -11.48 -1.44 3.16
C PRO A 11 -10.59 -0.24 2.84
N GLN A 12 -9.56 0.00 3.66
CA GLN A 12 -8.59 1.04 3.38
C GLN A 12 -7.88 0.75 2.05
N ARG A 13 -8.07 1.62 1.06
CA ARG A 13 -7.49 1.44 -0.29
C ARG A 13 -6.20 2.22 -0.51
N VAL A 14 -5.93 3.21 0.34
CA VAL A 14 -4.74 4.06 0.24
C VAL A 14 -4.13 4.18 1.63
N PHE A 15 -2.82 3.96 1.71
CA PHE A 15 -2.01 4.30 2.88
C PHE A 15 -0.88 5.21 2.42
N ILE A 16 -0.62 6.27 3.19
CA ILE A 16 0.52 7.16 3.04
C ILE A 16 1.10 7.34 4.43
N GLY A 17 2.38 7.01 4.61
CA GLY A 17 2.99 7.13 5.93
C GLY A 17 4.43 6.67 6.00
N LYS A 18 4.95 6.74 7.22
CA LYS A 18 6.25 6.21 7.59
C LYS A 18 6.06 4.84 8.23
N ASN A 19 6.96 3.92 7.91
CA ASN A 19 7.00 2.60 8.49
C ASN A 19 8.01 2.54 9.65
N PRO A 20 7.89 1.56 10.56
CA PRO A 20 8.86 1.37 11.66
C PRO A 20 10.31 1.15 11.19
N ASP A 21 10.51 0.65 9.97
CA ASP A 21 11.80 0.45 9.33
C ASP A 21 12.41 1.74 8.73
N LYS A 22 11.88 2.91 9.14
CA LYS A 22 12.25 4.26 8.66
C LYS A 22 11.98 4.51 7.17
N SER A 23 11.32 3.59 6.46
CA SER A 23 10.89 3.85 5.09
C SER A 23 9.65 4.74 5.04
N SER A 24 9.52 5.50 3.95
CA SER A 24 8.27 6.18 3.60
C SER A 24 7.57 5.41 2.49
N ALA A 25 6.25 5.23 2.59
CA ALA A 25 5.51 4.43 1.64
C ALA A 25 4.16 5.04 1.25
N VAL A 26 3.80 4.81 -0.01
CA VAL A 26 2.44 4.95 -0.54
C VAL A 26 1.98 3.57 -1.01
N THR A 27 0.89 3.06 -0.46
CA THR A 27 0.33 1.75 -0.78
C THR A 27 -1.06 1.89 -1.35
N LEU A 28 -1.32 1.25 -2.48
CA LEU A 28 -2.64 1.13 -3.09
C LEU A 28 -3.14 -0.31 -2.99
N ALA A 29 -4.36 -0.48 -2.50
CA ALA A 29 -5.01 -1.78 -2.33
C ALA A 29 -6.25 -1.93 -3.23
N ASP A 30 -6.58 -3.18 -3.55
CA ASP A 30 -7.79 -3.50 -4.30
C ASP A 30 -9.07 -3.34 -3.46
N GLY A 31 -10.24 -3.68 -4.04
CA GLY A 31 -11.53 -3.55 -3.36
C GLY A 31 -11.70 -4.43 -2.12
N LYS A 32 -10.81 -5.40 -1.89
CA LYS A 32 -10.78 -6.25 -0.69
C LYS A 32 -9.74 -5.78 0.33
N GLY A 33 -9.02 -4.69 0.06
CA GLY A 33 -7.93 -4.19 0.90
C GLY A 33 -6.60 -4.91 0.69
N ALA A 34 -6.45 -5.76 -0.34
CA ALA A 34 -5.18 -6.41 -0.63
C ALA A 34 -4.23 -5.47 -1.41
N PRO A 35 -3.01 -5.20 -0.92
CA PRO A 35 -2.05 -4.32 -1.60
C PRO A 35 -1.67 -4.80 -3.01
N ARG A 36 -1.68 -3.88 -3.98
CA ARG A 36 -1.33 -4.13 -5.39
C ARG A 36 -0.15 -3.30 -5.88
N ILE A 37 0.03 -2.12 -5.34
CA ILE A 37 1.13 -1.23 -5.68
C ILE A 37 1.69 -0.67 -4.38
N VAL A 38 3.02 -0.73 -4.23
CA VAL A 38 3.75 -0.10 -3.12
C VAL A 38 4.86 0.76 -3.72
N MET A 39 4.78 2.06 -3.50
CA MET A 39 5.87 3.00 -3.75
C MET A 39 6.58 3.22 -2.42
N ARG A 40 7.89 3.00 -2.36
CA ARG A 40 8.67 3.06 -1.12
C ARG A 40 10.00 3.73 -1.36
N VAL A 41 10.41 4.56 -0.41
CA VAL A 41 11.80 5.03 -0.25
C VAL A 41 12.32 4.41 1.04
N ASP A 42 13.40 3.63 0.97
CA ASP A 42 13.98 3.01 2.15
C ASP A 42 14.78 4.01 3.02
N GLN A 43 15.34 3.52 4.12
CA GLN A 43 16.09 4.35 5.07
C GLN A 43 17.35 5.00 4.46
N ASP A 44 17.88 4.41 3.38
CA ASP A 44 19.10 4.85 2.69
C ASP A 44 18.75 5.77 1.51
N GLY A 45 17.46 6.03 1.28
CA GLY A 45 16.98 6.91 0.21
C GLY A 45 16.71 6.20 -1.11
N ASN A 46 16.81 4.87 -1.20
CA ASN A 46 16.59 4.16 -2.46
C ASN A 46 15.09 4.08 -2.80
N PRO A 47 14.65 4.64 -3.95
CA PRO A 47 13.26 4.58 -4.36
C PRO A 47 12.94 3.28 -5.12
N GLN A 48 11.76 2.72 -4.88
CA GLN A 48 11.22 1.62 -5.67
C GLN A 48 9.68 1.66 -5.76
N ILE A 49 9.17 1.09 -6.85
CA ILE A 49 7.76 0.77 -7.06
C ILE A 49 7.62 -0.74 -7.23
N ARG A 50 6.80 -1.37 -6.41
CA ARG A 50 6.53 -2.82 -6.45
C ARG A 50 5.09 -3.06 -6.87
N PHE A 51 4.88 -3.98 -7.81
CA PHE A 51 3.58 -4.51 -8.21
C PHE A 51 3.38 -5.88 -7.57
N LEU A 52 2.21 -6.11 -6.98
CA LEU A 52 1.88 -7.31 -6.23
C LEU A 52 0.68 -8.02 -6.86
N ASN A 53 0.73 -9.36 -6.91
CA ASN A 53 -0.40 -10.18 -7.32
C ASN A 53 -1.41 -10.36 -6.15
N ALA A 54 -2.47 -11.13 -6.40
CA ALA A 54 -3.55 -11.32 -5.42
C ALA A 54 -3.13 -12.09 -4.16
N LYS A 55 -1.97 -12.75 -4.21
CA LYS A 55 -1.36 -13.46 -3.07
C LYS A 55 -0.32 -12.60 -2.35
N GLY A 56 -0.19 -11.32 -2.69
CA GLY A 56 0.83 -10.42 -2.13
C GLY A 56 2.25 -10.66 -2.65
N LYS A 57 2.44 -11.53 -3.66
CA LYS A 57 3.77 -11.77 -4.25
C LYS A 57 4.10 -10.66 -5.23
N VAL A 58 5.33 -10.16 -5.15
CA VAL A 58 5.86 -9.19 -6.12
C VAL A 58 5.98 -9.83 -7.50
N THR A 59 5.41 -9.18 -8.50
CA THR A 59 5.51 -9.57 -9.91
C THR A 59 6.45 -8.66 -10.69
N ARG A 60 6.62 -7.42 -10.26
CA ARG A 60 7.53 -6.45 -10.88
C ARG A 60 8.04 -5.45 -9.86
N THR A 61 9.29 -5.05 -10.03
CA THR A 61 9.89 -3.92 -9.33
C THR A 61 10.45 -2.94 -10.35
N ILE A 62 10.19 -1.66 -10.15
CA ILE A 62 10.86 -0.54 -10.82
C ILE A 62 11.72 0.13 -9.75
N LYS A 63 13.00 0.32 -10.02
CA LYS A 63 13.91 1.06 -9.15
C LYS A 63 14.24 2.40 -9.82
N GLY A 64 14.49 3.43 -9.02
CA GLY A 64 15.07 4.68 -9.52
C GLY A 64 16.57 4.58 -9.69
#